data_AF-A0A7W7VDI4-F1
#
_entry.id   AF-A0A7W7VDI4-F1
#
_cell.length_a   1.000
_cell.length_b   1.000
_cell.length_c   1.000
_cell.angle_alpha   90.00
_cell.angle_beta   90.00
_cell.angle_gamma   90.00
#
_symmetry.space_group_name_H-M   'P 1'
#
loop_
_entity.id
_entity.type
_entity.pdbx_description
1 polymer ?
#
loop_
_entity_poly.entity_id
_entity_poly.type
_entity_poly.pdbx_seq_one_letter_code
_entity_poly.pdbx_strand_id
1 'polypeptide(L)' 'MPQGAGDPTTNHRCPGEPAVVAMVRTLAVRLARLDYEVPDQDLTISLRWVPARPRAGSSSTRRCDVLMT' A
#
# COMPACT_ATOMS: atom_id res chain seq x y z
N MET A 1 -7.77 4.98 14.77
CA MET A 1 -7.13 5.84 13.75
C MET A 1 -5.62 5.63 13.84
N PRO A 2 -4.94 5.22 12.75
CA PRO A 2 -3.53 4.82 12.78
C PRO A 2 -2.53 6.00 12.86
N GLN A 3 -2.99 7.24 12.71
CA GLN A 3 -2.14 8.44 12.70
C GLN A 3 -2.49 9.42 13.85
N GLY A 4 -2.71 8.87 15.04
CA GLY A 4 -3.28 9.62 16.15
C GLY A 4 -4.81 9.76 16.00
N ALA A 5 -5.46 10.31 17.04
CA ALA A 5 -6.91 10.37 17.12
C ALA A 5 -7.39 11.68 17.75
N GLY A 6 -8.70 11.93 17.68
CA GLY A 6 -9.34 13.13 18.21
C GLY A 6 -9.53 14.23 17.15
N ASP A 7 -9.98 15.40 17.62
CA ASP A 7 -10.16 16.57 16.78
C ASP A 7 -8.78 17.17 16.41
N PRO A 8 -8.43 17.31 15.12
CA PRO A 8 -7.15 17.88 14.71
C PRO A 8 -6.96 19.36 15.10
N THR A 9 -8.03 20.09 15.45
CA THR A 9 -7.96 21.48 15.90
C THR A 9 -7.59 21.63 17.38
N THR A 10 -7.82 20.59 18.19
CA THR A 10 -7.56 20.62 19.64
C THR A 10 -6.58 19.55 20.11
N ASN A 11 -6.22 18.58 19.27
CA ASN A 11 -5.41 17.42 19.64
C ASN A 11 -4.26 17.17 18.63
N HIS A 12 -3.31 16.30 18.98
CA HIS A 12 -2.18 15.92 18.11
C HIS A 12 -2.52 14.86 17.04
N ARG A 13 -3.74 14.90 16.49
CA ARG A 13 -4.05 14.06 15.32
C ARG A 13 -3.17 14.50 14.16
N CYS A 14 -2.60 13.55 13.42
CA CYS A 14 -1.70 13.86 12.33
C CYS A 14 -2.40 14.73 11.27
N PRO A 15 -1.86 15.91 10.93
CA PRO A 15 -2.42 16.77 9.89
C PRO A 15 -2.35 16.13 8.49
N GLY A 16 -1.51 15.10 8.32
CA GLY A 16 -1.35 14.34 7.07
C GLY A 16 -2.38 13.24 6.83
N GLU A 17 -3.23 12.90 7.81
CA GLU A 17 -4.18 11.78 7.67
C GLU A 17 -5.14 11.94 6.48
N PRO A 18 -5.76 13.11 6.23
CA PRO A 18 -6.63 13.29 5.06
C PRO A 18 -5.90 13.05 3.74
N ALA A 19 -4.63 13.47 3.62
CA ALA A 19 -3.83 13.28 2.41
C ALA A 19 -3.53 11.79 2.19
N VAL A 20 -3.13 11.06 3.25
CA VAL A 20 -2.88 9.60 3.15
C VAL A 20 -4.15 8.84 2.78
N VAL A 21 -5.30 9.19 3.38
CA VAL A 21 -6.59 8.57 3.04
C VAL A 21 -6.95 8.82 1.56
N ALA A 22 -6.75 10.05 1.06
CA ALA A 22 -7.02 10.38 -0.33
C ALA A 22 -6.11 9.61 -1.31
N MET A 23 -4.80 9.51 -1.00
CA MET A 23 -3.84 8.77 -1.79
C MET A 23 -4.18 7.28 -1.86
N VAL A 24 -4.43 6.64 -0.71
CA VAL A 24 -4.76 5.21 -0.64
C VAL A 24 -6.08 4.91 -1.37
N ARG A 25 -7.11 5.74 -1.18
CA ARG A 25 -8.40 5.58 -1.90
C ARG A 25 -8.21 5.66 -3.41
N THR A 26 -7.44 6.63 -3.88
CA THR A 26 -7.19 6.82 -5.32
C THR A 26 -6.37 5.67 -5.90
N LEU A 27 -5.34 5.23 -5.18
CA LEU A 27 -4.46 4.16 -5.62
C LEU A 27 -5.18 2.80 -5.65
N ALA A 28 -6.04 2.51 -4.67
CA ALA A 28 -6.78 1.25 -4.60
C ALA A 28 -7.59 0.98 -5.88
N VAL A 29 -8.30 2.00 -6.39
CA VAL A 29 -9.08 1.88 -7.64
C VAL A 29 -8.18 1.65 -8.85
N ARG A 30 -7.01 2.29 -8.90
CA ARG A 30 -6.05 2.12 -10.01
C ARG A 30 -5.41 0.73 -9.98
N LEU A 31 -4.98 0.27 -8.81
CA LEU A 31 -4.38 -1.05 -8.63
C LEU A 31 -5.38 -2.19 -8.92
N ALA A 32 -6.65 -2.03 -8.56
CA ALA A 32 -7.69 -3.02 -8.85
C ALA A 32 -7.96 -3.23 -10.35
N ARG A 33 -7.48 -2.32 -11.20
CA ARG A 33 -7.63 -2.36 -12.67
C ARG A 33 -6.31 -2.58 -13.40
N LEU A 34 -5.20 -2.68 -12.66
CA LEU A 34 -3.89 -2.91 -13.24
C LEU A 34 -3.73 -4.40 -13.52
N ASP A 35 -3.24 -4.74 -14.71
CA ASP A 35 -2.86 -6.11 -15.02
C ASP A 35 -1.39 -6.34 -14.67
N TYR A 36 -1.16 -7.26 -13.72
CA TYR A 36 0.16 -7.59 -13.22
C TYR A 36 0.17 -8.99 -12.63
N GLU A 37 1.35 -9.57 -12.58
CA GLU A 37 1.62 -10.81 -11.85
C GLU A 37 2.48 -10.52 -10.63
N VAL A 38 2.23 -11.32 -9.59
CA VAL A 38 3.06 -11.36 -8.39
C VAL A 38 3.80 -12.70 -8.46
N PRO A 39 5.13 -12.70 -8.68
CA PRO A 39 5.89 -13.94 -8.68
C PRO A 39 5.92 -14.56 -7.28
N ASP A 40 6.19 -15.86 -7.20
CA ASP A 40 6.41 -16.55 -5.94
C ASP A 40 7.51 -15.86 -5.13
N GLN A 41 7.14 -15.32 -3.96
CA GLN A 41 8.03 -14.58 -3.07
C GLN A 41 7.54 -14.66 -1.61
N ASP A 42 8.45 -14.52 -0.64
CA ASP A 42 8.07 -14.51 0.78
C ASP A 42 7.45 -13.18 1.20
N LEU A 43 6.11 -13.15 1.23
CA LEU A 43 5.32 -11.99 1.64
C LEU A 43 5.04 -11.93 3.15
N THR A 44 5.67 -12.78 3.97
CA THR A 44 5.47 -12.78 5.43
C THR A 44 5.86 -11.43 6.05
N ILE A 45 4.98 -10.87 6.88
CA ILE A 45 5.21 -9.62 7.60
C ILE A 45 5.60 -9.94 9.04
N SER A 46 6.83 -9.61 9.43
CA SER A 46 7.29 -9.76 10.81
C SER A 46 6.97 -8.53 11.64
N LEU A 47 6.19 -8.69 12.72
CA LEU A 47 5.89 -7.61 13.67
C LEU A 47 7.05 -7.26 14.61
N ARG A 48 8.14 -8.04 14.59
CA ARG A 48 9.36 -7.76 15.37
C ARG A 48 10.18 -6.57 14.83
N TRP A 49 9.89 -6.10 13.62
CA TRP A 49 10.65 -5.04 12.95
C TRP A 49 9.76 -3.82 12.70
N VAL A 50 10.32 -2.63 12.93
CA VAL A 50 9.64 -1.35 12.70
C VAL A 50 10.47 -0.48 11.74
N PRO A 51 9.89 0.02 10.62
CA PRO A 51 8.53 -0.25 10.15
C PRO A 51 8.37 -1.68 9.60
N ALA A 52 7.21 -2.29 9.85
CA ALA A 52 6.89 -3.63 9.37
C ALA A 52 6.74 -3.64 7.84
N ARG A 53 7.31 -4.65 7.17
CA ARG A 53 7.21 -4.86 5.73
C ARG A 53 7.30 -6.36 5.41
N PRO A 54 6.83 -6.79 4.21
CA PRO A 54 7.06 -8.16 3.76
C PRO A 54 8.55 -8.50 3.67
N ARG A 55 8.94 -9.75 3.95
CA ARG A 55 10.36 -10.16 3.93
C ARG A 55 11.03 -9.92 2.59
N ALA A 56 10.39 -10.32 1.49
CA ALA A 56 10.91 -10.14 0.13
C ALA A 56 10.63 -8.75 -0.46
N GLY A 57 9.92 -7.87 0.26
CA GLY A 57 9.28 -6.69 -0.34
C GLY A 57 7.99 -7.06 -1.07
N SER A 58 7.60 -6.26 -2.06
CA SER A 58 6.36 -6.47 -2.82
C SER A 58 6.59 -6.21 -4.31
N SER A 59 7.40 -7.04 -4.95
CA SER A 59 7.69 -6.90 -6.38
C SER A 59 6.54 -7.48 -7.20
N SER A 60 6.19 -6.77 -8.28
CA SER A 60 5.20 -7.21 -9.27
C SER A 60 5.73 -6.89 -10.66
N THR A 61 5.44 -7.73 -11.64
CA THR A 61 5.75 -7.50 -13.05
C THR A 61 4.48 -7.17 -13.81
N ARG A 62 4.54 -6.21 -14.74
CA ARG A 62 3.40 -6.00 -15.65
C ARG A 62 3.20 -7.26 -16.49
N ARG A 63 1.95 -7.69 -16.65
CA ARG A 63 1.61 -8.55 -17.77
C ARG A 63 1.72 -7.71 -19.03
N CYS A 64 2.71 -8.02 -19.85
CA CYS A 64 2.69 -7.62 -21.23
C CYS A 64 2.01 -8.77 -21.96
N ASP A 65 0.81 -8.57 -22.48
CA ASP A 65 0.29 -9.42 -23.54
C ASP A 65 1.21 -9.21 -24.75
N VAL A 66 2.31 -9.96 -24.82
CA VAL A 66 3.00 -10.16 -26.09
C VAL A 66 2.02 -10.98 -26.90
N LEU A 67 1.24 -10.31 -27.75
CA LEU A 67 0.47 -10.97 -28.80
C LEU A 67 1.46 -11.82 -29.61
N MET A 68 1.55 -13.11 -29.27
CA MET A 68 2.08 -14.16 -30.12
C MET A 68 0.90 -14.72 -30.91
N THR A 69 0.34 -13.88 -31.78
CA THR A 69 -0.45 -14.27 -32.96
C THR A 69 -0.20 -13.24 -34.04
#